data_AF-A0A962AMM8-F1
#
_entry.id   AF-A0A962AMM8-F1
#
_cell.length_a   1.000
_cell.length_b   1.000
_cell.length_c   1.000
_cell.angle_alpha   90.00
_cell.angle_beta   90.00
_cell.angle_gamma   90.00
#
_symmetry.space_group_name_H-M   'P 1'
#
loop_
_entity.id
_entity.type
_entity.pdbx_description
1 polymer ?
#
loop_
_entity_poly.entity_id
_entity_poly.type
_entity_poly.pdbx_seq_one_letter_code
_entity_poly.pdbx_strand_id
1 'polypeptide(L)'
;MTLEWIALSLSLVAGASLPQAPDIASLFAPDYRPAERAVDNWRRQGALHLDLAPDKALALALGRDFRGLSRCVRLNNYWCVKKAGWTGEIAADDEGHVAFASAAEGAAGAAQLLRRYYVDFGLHSARAIVSRWAPAQCGAPVAVRGSGRRLLGPEPKGLTTRGLGATLRAKWLARHRPGLAPRKRGKSARKIASVRRSIVPDRVGALMKTPTIAAGIGAMEAQGPKAAAKPLAPVRLAMLPYPGVAMGPDPRIGASLPPLPKFSCAPETQRILNYATNIASGVAAGPDADLALFDADGKPTPNFAKALFNMAAVEIGPLRATRALVDAATATLEKRAKPGAAQ
;
A
#
# COMPACT_ATOMS: atom_id res chain seq x y z
N MET A 1 -34.50 6.47 65.97
CA MET A 1 -33.07 6.13 65.77
C MET A 1 -32.98 5.47 64.40
N THR A 2 -32.17 6.07 63.52
CA THR A 2 -32.40 6.18 62.07
C THR A 2 -31.84 5.02 61.26
N LEU A 3 -32.66 4.60 60.29
CA LEU A 3 -32.48 3.52 59.32
C LEU A 3 -31.54 3.91 58.15
N GLU A 4 -30.51 4.72 58.41
CA GLU A 4 -29.64 5.29 57.35
C GLU A 4 -28.25 4.65 57.25
N TRP A 5 -27.88 3.74 58.15
CA TRP A 5 -26.53 3.16 58.17
C TRP A 5 -26.35 1.88 57.35
N ILE A 6 -27.41 1.31 56.77
CA ILE A 6 -27.33 0.07 55.97
C ILE A 6 -27.07 0.36 54.48
N ALA A 7 -27.31 1.59 54.01
CA ALA A 7 -27.12 1.94 52.60
C ALA A 7 -25.67 2.27 52.20
N LEU A 8 -24.72 2.32 53.14
CA LEU A 8 -23.32 2.70 52.86
C LEU A 8 -22.33 1.52 52.77
N SER A 9 -22.74 0.29 53.09
CA SER A 9 -21.86 -0.88 53.06
C SER A 9 -21.98 -1.73 51.78
N LEU A 10 -22.90 -1.42 50.87
CA LEU A 10 -23.08 -2.14 49.59
C LEU A 10 -22.58 -1.39 48.34
N SER A 11 -21.91 -0.24 48.50
CA SER A 11 -21.42 0.57 47.36
C SER A 11 -19.92 0.42 47.07
N LEU A 12 -19.23 -0.54 47.71
CA LEU A 12 -17.76 -0.68 47.59
C LEU A 12 -17.26 -1.97 46.93
N VAL A 13 -18.14 -2.77 46.32
CA VAL A 13 -17.74 -4.01 45.60
C VAL A 13 -18.03 -3.97 44.09
N ALA A 14 -18.69 -2.92 43.57
CA ALA A 14 -19.05 -2.81 42.15
C ALA A 14 -17.92 -2.31 41.22
N GLY A 15 -16.66 -2.34 41.65
CA GLY A 15 -15.51 -1.79 40.91
C GLY A 15 -14.42 -2.79 40.53
N ALA A 16 -14.54 -4.07 40.92
CA ALA A 16 -13.57 -5.07 40.49
C ALA A 16 -13.97 -5.59 39.10
N SER A 17 -13.49 -4.91 38.05
CA SER A 17 -13.46 -5.48 36.70
C SER A 17 -12.80 -6.85 36.79
N LEU A 18 -13.58 -7.92 36.54
CA LEU A 18 -13.05 -9.26 36.39
C LEU A 18 -11.90 -9.21 35.38
N PRO A 19 -10.75 -9.86 35.65
CA PRO A 19 -9.69 -9.95 34.65
C PRO A 19 -10.30 -10.57 33.39
N GLN A 20 -10.27 -9.81 32.30
CA GLN A 20 -10.75 -10.24 31.01
C GLN A 20 -10.03 -11.54 30.68
N ALA A 21 -10.78 -12.64 30.55
CA ALA A 21 -10.20 -13.94 30.23
C ALA A 21 -9.32 -13.77 28.98
N PRO A 22 -8.11 -14.35 28.94
CA PRO A 22 -7.25 -14.22 27.77
C PRO A 22 -8.05 -14.69 26.55
N ASP A 23 -8.08 -13.84 25.52
CA ASP A 23 -8.79 -14.16 24.28
C ASP A 23 -8.15 -15.41 23.68
N ILE A 24 -8.80 -16.56 23.85
CA ILE A 24 -8.32 -17.85 23.34
C ILE A 24 -8.14 -17.78 21.81
N ALA A 25 -8.87 -16.91 21.11
CA ALA A 25 -8.70 -16.70 19.68
C ALA A 25 -7.33 -16.10 19.34
N SER A 26 -6.75 -15.29 20.22
CA SER A 26 -5.40 -14.71 20.04
C SER A 26 -4.29 -15.77 20.10
N LEU A 27 -4.50 -16.87 20.84
CA LEU A 27 -3.52 -17.97 20.93
C LEU A 27 -3.42 -18.79 19.63
N PHE A 28 -4.42 -18.70 18.77
CA PHE A 28 -4.45 -19.36 17.47
C PHE A 28 -4.40 -18.37 16.30
N ALA A 29 -4.19 -17.09 16.59
CA ALA A 29 -4.03 -16.09 15.56
C ALA A 29 -2.71 -16.35 14.82
N PRO A 30 -2.73 -16.34 13.48
CA PRO A 30 -1.52 -16.53 12.69
C PRO A 30 -0.54 -15.39 12.92
N ASP A 31 0.73 -15.74 13.08
CA ASP A 31 1.79 -14.78 13.36
C ASP A 31 2.82 -14.72 12.23
N TYR A 32 3.26 -13.50 11.92
CA TYR A 32 4.31 -13.29 10.93
C TYR A 32 5.69 -13.41 11.60
N ARG A 33 6.50 -14.38 11.15
CA ARG A 33 7.85 -14.63 11.64
C ARG A 33 8.87 -13.89 10.76
N PRO A 34 9.46 -12.76 11.20
CA PRO A 34 10.31 -11.94 10.34
C PRO A 34 11.60 -12.65 9.93
N ALA A 35 12.17 -13.45 10.84
CA ALA A 35 13.38 -14.24 10.57
C ALA A 35 13.16 -15.28 9.45
N GLU A 36 11.95 -15.82 9.37
CA GLU A 36 11.57 -16.78 8.34
C GLU A 36 11.01 -16.10 7.07
N ARG A 37 10.60 -14.83 7.15
CA ARG A 37 9.77 -14.15 6.14
C ARG A 37 8.54 -14.96 5.77
N ALA A 38 7.81 -15.42 6.78
CA ALA A 38 6.68 -16.33 6.60
C ALA A 38 5.62 -16.15 7.69
N VAL A 39 4.36 -16.43 7.36
CA VAL A 39 3.27 -16.58 8.34
C VAL A 39 3.28 -17.99 8.85
N ASP A 40 3.29 -18.22 10.16
CA ASP A 40 3.47 -19.56 10.76
C ASP A 40 2.50 -20.65 10.22
N ASN A 41 1.28 -20.27 9.84
CA ASN A 41 0.27 -21.16 9.27
C ASN A 41 0.41 -21.43 7.76
N TRP A 42 1.41 -20.85 7.07
CA TRP A 42 1.50 -20.82 5.60
C TRP A 42 1.49 -22.21 4.97
N ARG A 43 2.04 -23.22 5.66
CA ARG A 43 2.09 -24.60 5.16
C ARG A 43 0.71 -25.23 5.11
N ARG A 44 -0.10 -25.04 6.15
CA ARG A 44 -1.49 -25.51 6.20
C ARG A 44 -2.33 -24.79 5.14
N GLN A 45 -2.15 -23.48 5.01
CA GLN A 45 -2.82 -22.69 3.97
C GLN A 45 -2.42 -23.18 2.57
N GLY A 46 -1.12 -23.38 2.32
CA GLY A 46 -0.58 -23.91 1.08
C GLY A 46 -1.14 -25.28 0.73
N ALA A 47 -1.17 -26.22 1.68
CA ALA A 47 -1.70 -27.57 1.47
C ALA A 47 -3.20 -27.57 1.08
N LEU A 48 -3.97 -26.59 1.57
CA LEU A 48 -5.41 -26.49 1.29
C LEU A 48 -5.74 -25.66 0.04
N HIS A 49 -4.90 -24.69 -0.29
CA HIS A 49 -5.24 -23.64 -1.24
C HIS A 49 -4.33 -23.55 -2.46
N LEU A 50 -3.27 -24.35 -2.52
CA LEU A 50 -2.50 -24.57 -3.74
C LEU A 50 -2.98 -25.84 -4.44
N ASP A 51 -3.03 -25.78 -5.77
CA ASP A 51 -3.30 -26.93 -6.63
C ASP A 51 -2.05 -27.82 -6.69
N LEU A 52 -1.93 -28.69 -5.68
CA LEU A 52 -0.80 -29.58 -5.48
C LEU A 52 -1.22 -31.04 -5.67
N ALA A 53 -0.29 -31.84 -6.17
CA ALA A 53 -0.43 -33.29 -6.10
C ALA A 53 -0.56 -33.73 -4.62
N PRO A 54 -1.34 -34.79 -4.32
CA PRO A 54 -1.67 -35.18 -2.94
C PRO A 54 -0.43 -35.42 -2.05
N ASP A 55 0.65 -35.97 -2.61
CA ASP A 55 1.92 -36.20 -1.93
C ASP A 55 2.59 -34.89 -1.48
N LYS A 56 2.58 -33.85 -2.33
CA LYS A 56 3.12 -32.53 -2.01
C LYS A 56 2.26 -31.77 -1.01
N ALA A 57 0.93 -31.89 -1.12
CA ALA A 57 0.01 -31.31 -0.15
C ALA A 57 0.22 -31.92 1.25
N LEU A 58 0.35 -33.25 1.34
CA LEU A 58 0.65 -33.95 2.58
C LEU A 58 2.03 -33.58 3.12
N ALA A 59 3.05 -33.49 2.26
CA ALA A 59 4.38 -33.06 2.66
C ALA A 59 4.36 -31.68 3.33
N LEU A 60 3.68 -30.69 2.72
CA LEU A 60 3.52 -29.37 3.34
C LEU A 60 2.78 -29.44 4.68
N ALA A 61 1.67 -30.18 4.74
CA ALA A 61 0.90 -30.34 5.97
C ALA A 61 1.74 -30.93 7.13
N LEU A 62 2.73 -31.78 6.80
CA LEU A 62 3.69 -32.37 7.74
C LEU A 62 4.95 -31.52 7.98
N GLY A 63 4.99 -30.28 7.49
CA GLY A 63 6.12 -29.37 7.70
C GLY A 63 7.28 -29.54 6.73
N ARG A 64 7.13 -30.35 5.67
CA ARG A 64 8.19 -30.63 4.70
C ARG A 64 8.05 -29.73 3.48
N ASP A 65 9.02 -28.83 3.31
CA ASP A 65 9.08 -27.92 2.18
C ASP A 65 9.61 -28.63 0.92
N PHE A 66 9.25 -28.10 -0.25
CA PHE A 66 9.75 -28.58 -1.53
C PHE A 66 10.28 -27.43 -2.40
N ARG A 67 11.09 -27.77 -3.41
CA ARG A 67 11.67 -26.79 -4.32
C ARG A 67 10.59 -26.12 -5.18
N GLY A 68 10.69 -24.80 -5.36
CA GLY A 68 9.75 -24.03 -6.19
C GLY A 68 8.67 -23.30 -5.38
N LEU A 69 8.68 -23.39 -4.04
CA LEU A 69 7.87 -22.53 -3.20
C LEU A 69 8.36 -21.08 -3.29
N SER A 70 7.48 -20.18 -3.74
CA SER A 70 7.79 -18.76 -3.78
C SER A 70 7.66 -18.13 -2.39
N ARG A 71 8.31 -16.99 -2.18
CA ARG A 71 8.13 -16.18 -0.96
C ARG A 71 6.67 -15.81 -0.72
N CYS A 72 5.94 -15.52 -1.80
CA CYS A 72 4.55 -15.07 -1.75
C CYS A 72 3.61 -16.18 -1.24
N VAL A 73 3.96 -17.46 -1.46
CA VAL A 73 3.27 -18.59 -0.81
C VAL A 73 3.44 -18.57 0.70
N ARG A 74 4.66 -18.32 1.19
CA ARG A 74 4.97 -18.27 2.64
C ARG A 74 4.29 -17.08 3.35
N LEU A 75 3.84 -16.09 2.59
CA LEU A 75 3.12 -14.91 3.08
C LEU A 75 1.59 -15.04 2.97
N ASN A 76 1.06 -16.20 2.58
CA ASN A 76 -0.36 -16.39 2.23
C ASN A 76 -0.85 -15.40 1.15
N ASN A 77 0.05 -14.95 0.27
CA ASN A 77 -0.18 -13.86 -0.67
C ASN A 77 0.14 -14.31 -2.10
N TYR A 78 -0.69 -15.17 -2.68
CA TYR A 78 -0.38 -15.79 -3.98
C TYR A 78 -0.38 -14.84 -5.19
N TRP A 79 -0.76 -13.58 -4.98
CA TRP A 79 -0.75 -12.51 -6.00
C TRP A 79 0.31 -11.45 -5.75
N CYS A 80 1.17 -11.66 -4.73
CA CYS A 80 2.24 -10.74 -4.35
C CYS A 80 1.77 -9.28 -4.13
N VAL A 81 0.57 -9.11 -3.56
CA VAL A 81 -0.04 -7.81 -3.25
C VAL A 81 0.85 -7.01 -2.29
N LYS A 82 0.98 -5.70 -2.55
CA LYS A 82 1.77 -4.77 -1.75
C LYS A 82 0.98 -4.16 -0.59
N LYS A 83 1.68 -3.79 0.47
CA LYS A 83 1.12 -3.21 1.69
C LYS A 83 0.21 -2.02 1.40
N ALA A 84 -1.03 -2.07 1.91
CA ALA A 84 -1.97 -0.96 1.80
C ALA A 84 -3.02 -0.92 2.93
N GLY A 85 -2.85 -1.70 4.01
CA GLY A 85 -3.85 -1.80 5.09
C GLY A 85 -5.01 -2.69 4.69
N TRP A 86 -4.73 -3.85 4.10
CA TRP A 86 -5.76 -4.78 3.65
C TRP A 86 -6.45 -5.48 4.83
N THR A 87 -7.69 -5.92 4.63
CA THR A 87 -8.33 -6.86 5.57
C THR A 87 -7.49 -8.13 5.66
N GLY A 88 -7.17 -8.55 6.89
CA GLY A 88 -6.32 -9.72 7.14
C GLY A 88 -4.83 -9.47 6.97
N GLU A 89 -4.38 -8.25 6.70
CA GLU A 89 -2.96 -7.87 6.73
C GLU A 89 -2.46 -7.94 8.18
N ILE A 90 -1.49 -8.80 8.45
CA ILE A 90 -0.84 -8.93 9.77
C ILE A 90 0.58 -8.33 9.78
N ALA A 91 1.25 -8.31 8.63
CA ALA A 91 2.57 -7.71 8.47
C ALA A 91 2.89 -7.45 6.99
N ALA A 92 4.09 -6.96 6.71
CA ALA A 92 4.67 -6.95 5.37
C ALA A 92 6.17 -7.26 5.44
N ASP A 93 6.72 -7.84 4.36
CA ASP A 93 8.16 -8.04 4.23
C ASP A 93 8.90 -6.74 3.88
N ASP A 94 10.23 -6.81 3.80
CA ASP A 94 11.12 -5.70 3.45
C ASP A 94 10.89 -5.12 2.05
N GLU A 95 10.31 -5.92 1.15
CA GLU A 95 9.90 -5.52 -0.20
C GLU A 95 8.43 -5.05 -0.27
N GLY A 96 7.77 -4.98 0.87
CA GLY A 96 6.39 -4.52 1.03
C GLY A 96 5.32 -5.52 0.58
N HIS A 97 5.64 -6.80 0.39
CA HIS A 97 4.61 -7.84 0.18
C HIS A 97 3.87 -8.07 1.48
N VAL A 98 2.55 -8.09 1.38
CA VAL A 98 1.68 -8.31 2.53
C VAL A 98 1.80 -9.75 2.99
N ALA A 99 1.92 -9.93 4.30
CA ALA A 99 1.64 -11.17 4.99
C ALA A 99 0.16 -11.18 5.42
N PHE A 100 -0.62 -12.10 4.88
CA PHE A 100 -2.03 -12.25 5.24
C PHE A 100 -2.21 -13.33 6.32
N ALA A 101 -3.17 -13.12 7.21
CA ALA A 101 -3.57 -14.11 8.20
C ALA A 101 -4.04 -15.44 7.54
N SER A 102 -4.64 -15.36 6.36
CA SER A 102 -5.04 -16.53 5.56
C SER A 102 -4.87 -16.32 4.06
N ALA A 103 -4.81 -17.41 3.29
CA ALA A 103 -4.78 -17.33 1.83
C ALA A 103 -6.08 -16.75 1.25
N ALA A 104 -7.21 -16.97 1.92
CA ALA A 104 -8.52 -16.42 1.56
C ALA A 104 -8.55 -14.90 1.64
N GLU A 105 -7.96 -14.31 2.69
CA GLU A 105 -7.83 -12.85 2.81
C GLU A 105 -6.88 -12.28 1.76
N GLY A 106 -5.78 -12.99 1.47
CA GLY A 106 -4.88 -12.62 0.38
C GLY A 106 -5.57 -12.61 -0.99
N ALA A 107 -6.39 -13.62 -1.27
CA ALA A 107 -7.21 -13.69 -2.48
C ALA A 107 -8.25 -12.57 -2.56
N ALA A 108 -8.93 -12.28 -1.44
CA ALA A 108 -9.89 -11.18 -1.36
C ALA A 108 -9.25 -9.80 -1.55
N GLY A 109 -8.06 -9.58 -0.97
CA GLY A 109 -7.28 -8.36 -1.18
C GLY A 109 -6.85 -8.18 -2.64
N ALA A 110 -6.37 -9.26 -3.27
CA ALA A 110 -6.03 -9.25 -4.69
C ALA A 110 -7.25 -8.96 -5.59
N ALA A 111 -8.38 -9.59 -5.31
CA ALA A 111 -9.63 -9.36 -6.03
C ALA A 111 -10.11 -7.90 -5.90
N GLN A 112 -10.04 -7.34 -4.69
CA GLN A 112 -10.37 -5.94 -4.44
C GLN A 112 -9.43 -4.97 -5.19
N LEU A 113 -8.13 -5.25 -5.20
CA LEU A 113 -7.16 -4.45 -5.94
C LEU A 113 -7.43 -4.48 -7.45
N LEU A 114 -7.70 -5.67 -8.00
CA LEU A 114 -8.03 -5.84 -9.42
C LEU A 114 -9.32 -5.08 -9.79
N ARG A 115 -10.36 -5.16 -8.95
CA ARG A 115 -11.58 -4.36 -9.13
C ARG A 115 -11.27 -2.87 -9.17
N ARG A 116 -10.47 -2.37 -8.22
CA ARG A 116 -10.11 -0.96 -8.15
C ARG A 116 -9.34 -0.51 -9.40
N TYR A 117 -8.45 -1.35 -9.92
CA TYR A 117 -7.73 -1.05 -11.15
C TYR A 117 -8.65 -0.97 -12.36
N TYR A 118 -9.57 -1.92 -12.49
CA TYR A 118 -10.47 -1.95 -13.63
C TYR A 118 -11.56 -0.87 -13.55
N VAL A 119 -12.26 -0.77 -12.42
CA VAL A 119 -13.43 0.11 -12.24
C VAL A 119 -13.02 1.54 -11.91
N ASP A 120 -12.20 1.73 -10.86
CA ASP A 120 -11.93 3.09 -10.35
C ASP A 120 -10.83 3.79 -11.15
N PHE A 121 -9.88 3.03 -11.73
CA PHE A 121 -8.79 3.58 -12.54
C PHE A 121 -8.96 3.38 -14.05
N GLY A 122 -10.02 2.71 -14.51
CA GLY A 122 -10.30 2.51 -15.94
C GLY A 122 -9.21 1.72 -16.67
N LEU A 123 -8.51 0.82 -15.97
CA LEU A 123 -7.47 -0.03 -16.58
C LEU A 123 -8.13 -1.31 -17.13
N HIS A 124 -8.64 -1.24 -18.35
CA HIS A 124 -9.45 -2.31 -18.93
C HIS A 124 -8.64 -3.47 -19.56
N SER A 125 -7.39 -3.21 -19.96
CA SER A 125 -6.53 -4.22 -20.59
C SER A 125 -5.53 -4.83 -19.62
N ALA A 126 -5.09 -6.06 -19.90
CA ALA A 126 -4.06 -6.73 -19.09
C ALA A 126 -2.76 -5.93 -19.03
N ARG A 127 -2.32 -5.34 -20.15
CA ARG A 127 -1.10 -4.53 -20.17
C ARG A 127 -1.20 -3.29 -19.28
N ALA A 128 -2.35 -2.61 -19.27
CA ALA A 128 -2.59 -1.47 -18.39
C ALA A 128 -2.55 -1.86 -16.91
N ILE A 129 -3.22 -2.97 -16.56
CA ILE A 129 -3.24 -3.52 -15.19
C ILE A 129 -1.83 -3.91 -14.73
N VAL A 130 -1.10 -4.70 -15.52
CA VAL A 130 0.25 -5.19 -15.17
C VAL A 130 1.25 -4.05 -15.03
N SER A 131 1.19 -3.05 -15.91
CA SER A 131 2.10 -1.91 -15.86
C SER A 131 2.01 -1.17 -14.51
N ARG A 132 0.86 -1.27 -13.84
CA ARG A 132 0.64 -0.75 -12.49
C ARG A 132 0.88 -1.78 -11.39
N TRP A 133 0.52 -3.05 -11.62
CA TRP A 133 0.65 -4.14 -10.65
C TRP A 133 2.12 -4.49 -10.37
N ALA A 134 2.91 -4.65 -11.44
CA ALA A 134 4.31 -5.05 -11.39
C ALA A 134 5.15 -4.11 -12.27
N PRO A 135 5.30 -2.82 -11.88
CA PRO A 135 5.88 -1.78 -12.72
C PRO A 135 7.33 -2.07 -13.10
N ALA A 136 7.75 -1.43 -14.19
CA ALA A 136 9.12 -1.51 -14.68
C ALA A 136 10.13 -1.07 -13.61
N GLN A 137 11.13 -1.90 -13.32
CA GLN A 137 12.16 -1.58 -12.33
C GLN A 137 13.31 -0.74 -12.90
N CYS A 138 13.39 -0.61 -14.22
CA CYS A 138 14.35 0.24 -14.92
C CYS A 138 13.73 1.62 -15.18
N GLY A 139 14.56 2.67 -15.16
CA GLY A 139 14.14 4.01 -15.57
C GLY A 139 13.28 4.80 -14.57
N ALA A 140 13.05 4.30 -13.35
CA ALA A 140 12.52 5.14 -12.28
C ALA A 140 13.55 6.25 -11.96
N PRO A 141 13.17 7.54 -11.89
CA PRO A 141 14.09 8.55 -11.38
C PRO A 141 14.39 8.18 -9.93
N VAL A 142 15.58 7.62 -9.69
CA VAL A 142 16.19 7.70 -8.37
C VAL A 142 16.22 9.18 -8.07
N ALA A 143 15.49 9.62 -7.05
CA ALA A 143 15.64 10.95 -6.50
C ALA A 143 17.03 11.04 -5.87
N VAL A 144 18.05 11.14 -6.71
CA VAL A 144 19.38 11.56 -6.32
C VAL A 144 19.17 12.99 -5.82
N ARG A 145 19.36 13.21 -4.52
CA ARG A 145 19.63 14.55 -3.98
C ARG A 145 20.97 15.00 -4.58
N GLY A 146 20.92 15.44 -5.82
CA GLY A 146 22.01 16.03 -6.56
C GLY A 146 21.75 17.52 -6.67
N SER A 147 22.62 18.30 -6.04
CA SER A 147 22.72 19.74 -6.18
C SER A 147 22.71 20.16 -7.66
N GLY A 148 21.74 21.00 -8.03
CA GLY A 148 21.85 22.02 -9.07
C GLY A 148 22.05 21.56 -10.51
N ARG A 149 20.95 21.47 -11.28
CA ARG A 149 20.87 22.15 -12.59
C ARG A 149 19.42 22.25 -13.06
N ARG A 150 18.96 23.49 -13.26
CA ARG A 150 17.71 23.81 -13.94
C ARG A 150 17.83 23.42 -15.41
N LEU A 151 16.84 22.70 -15.92
CA LEU A 151 16.43 22.73 -17.33
C LEU A 151 14.90 22.77 -17.37
N LEU A 152 14.40 23.83 -17.99
CA LEU A 152 13.02 24.31 -17.96
C LEU A 152 12.13 23.57 -18.98
N GLY A 153 10.94 23.18 -18.53
CA GLY A 153 9.72 22.87 -19.29
C GLY A 153 8.53 23.09 -18.34
N PRO A 154 7.31 23.44 -18.81
CA PRO A 154 6.33 24.17 -18.00
C PRO A 154 5.72 23.29 -16.91
N GLU A 155 6.27 23.39 -15.71
CA GLU A 155 5.69 22.82 -14.49
C GLU A 155 4.30 23.42 -14.26
N PRO A 156 3.28 22.63 -13.86
CA PRO A 156 2.05 23.17 -13.31
C PRO A 156 2.41 23.97 -12.05
N LYS A 157 2.37 25.29 -12.19
CA LYS A 157 2.61 26.24 -11.10
C LYS A 157 1.67 25.90 -9.94
N GLY A 158 2.26 25.49 -8.81
CA GLY A 158 1.75 26.00 -7.54
C GLY A 158 1.64 25.07 -6.35
N LEU A 159 2.27 23.89 -6.32
CA LEU A 159 2.19 23.04 -5.11
C LEU A 159 3.49 22.59 -4.46
N THR A 160 4.66 22.73 -5.10
CA THR A 160 5.88 22.06 -4.59
C THR A 160 7.04 22.99 -4.18
N THR A 161 7.02 24.29 -4.48
CA THR A 161 8.17 25.18 -4.17
C THR A 161 7.87 26.39 -3.27
N ARG A 162 6.60 26.62 -2.93
CA ARG A 162 6.21 27.56 -1.87
C ARG A 162 5.40 26.73 -0.88
N GLY A 163 5.84 26.67 0.38
CA GLY A 163 5.17 25.89 1.42
C GLY A 163 3.66 26.14 1.49
N LEU A 164 2.95 25.34 2.29
CA LEU A 164 1.48 25.22 2.40
C LEU A 164 0.65 26.53 2.35
N GLY A 165 1.27 27.69 2.56
CA GLY A 165 0.73 29.03 2.37
C GLY A 165 0.06 29.34 1.03
N ALA A 166 0.33 28.58 -0.04
CA ALA A 166 -0.33 28.78 -1.35
C ALA A 166 -1.63 27.98 -1.55
N THR A 167 -1.93 27.03 -0.67
CA THR A 167 -3.15 26.21 -0.75
C THR A 167 -4.40 27.08 -0.58
N LEU A 168 -5.52 26.68 -1.20
CA LEU A 168 -6.82 27.35 -1.01
C LEU A 168 -7.19 27.46 0.47
N ARG A 169 -6.87 26.44 1.26
CA ARG A 169 -7.07 26.42 2.72
C ARG A 169 -6.22 27.49 3.43
N ALA A 170 -4.94 27.63 3.08
CA ALA A 170 -4.09 28.66 3.67
C ALA A 170 -4.53 30.09 3.27
N LYS A 171 -4.97 30.28 2.02
CA LYS A 171 -5.55 31.56 1.58
C LYS A 171 -6.85 31.87 2.30
N TRP A 172 -7.71 30.88 2.49
CA TRP A 172 -8.96 31.03 3.24
C TRP A 172 -8.69 31.41 4.71
N LEU A 173 -7.76 30.72 5.37
CA LEU A 173 -7.34 31.03 6.75
C LEU A 173 -6.66 32.39 6.87
N ALA A 174 -5.84 32.79 5.90
CA ALA A 174 -5.22 34.12 5.89
C ALA A 174 -6.25 35.24 5.71
N ARG A 175 -7.34 34.98 4.98
CA ARG A 175 -8.42 35.94 4.71
C ARG A 175 -9.48 35.98 5.81
N HIS A 176 -9.63 34.89 6.57
CA HIS A 176 -10.62 34.74 7.66
C HIS A 176 -9.95 34.59 9.04
N ARG A 177 -8.74 35.14 9.21
CA ARG A 177 -8.07 35.17 10.51
C ARG A 177 -8.89 36.03 11.49
N PRO A 178 -9.39 35.47 12.60
CA PRO A 178 -10.04 36.27 13.63
C PRO A 178 -8.97 37.17 14.28
N GLY A 179 -9.14 38.49 14.19
CA GLY A 179 -8.43 39.44 15.07
C GLY A 179 -7.37 40.37 14.48
N LEU A 180 -7.13 40.41 13.16
CA LEU A 180 -6.21 41.41 12.56
C LEU A 180 -6.87 42.14 11.38
N ALA A 181 -7.64 43.17 11.69
CA ALA A 181 -8.16 44.11 10.70
C ALA A 181 -7.03 44.98 10.09
N PRO A 182 -7.04 45.28 8.78
CA PRO A 182 -6.06 46.16 8.17
C PRO A 182 -6.36 47.62 8.51
N ARG A 183 -5.49 48.26 9.32
CA ARG A 183 -5.53 49.73 9.52
C ARG A 183 -5.11 50.42 8.22
N LYS A 184 -5.93 51.39 7.80
CA LYS A 184 -5.76 52.25 6.63
C LYS A 184 -4.38 52.93 6.61
N ARG A 185 -3.82 53.01 5.40
CA ARG A 185 -2.62 53.81 5.05
C ARG A 185 -2.79 55.27 5.50
N GLY A 186 -1.97 55.69 6.45
CA GLY A 186 -1.72 57.09 6.80
C GLY A 186 -0.26 57.44 6.52
N LYS A 187 -0.05 58.53 5.79
CA LYS A 187 1.26 59.11 5.48
C LYS A 187 1.93 59.63 6.76
N SER A 188 3.27 59.70 6.70
CA SER A 188 4.20 60.44 7.58
C SER A 188 4.86 59.71 8.78
N ALA A 189 6.16 59.50 8.58
CA ALA A 189 7.28 59.87 9.45
C ALA A 189 7.66 59.04 10.70
N ARG A 190 8.99 58.90 10.79
CA ARG A 190 9.88 58.64 11.95
C ARG A 190 10.14 57.20 12.40
N LYS A 191 11.38 56.78 12.07
CA LYS A 191 12.36 56.05 12.92
C LYS A 191 11.76 55.07 13.94
N ILE A 192 11.72 53.79 13.60
CA ILE A 192 11.86 52.71 14.58
C ILE A 192 12.74 51.61 13.98
N ALA A 193 13.84 51.35 14.70
CA ALA A 193 14.77 50.22 14.71
C ALA A 193 14.82 49.28 13.49
N SER A 194 16.03 49.13 12.95
CA SER A 194 16.42 47.97 12.16
C SER A 194 15.94 46.69 12.85
N VAL A 195 15.06 45.94 12.18
CA VAL A 195 14.66 44.61 12.62
C VAL A 195 15.90 43.74 12.59
N ARG A 196 16.54 43.54 13.75
CA ARG A 196 17.56 42.50 13.93
C ARG A 196 16.91 41.19 13.52
N ARG A 197 17.45 40.53 12.49
CA ARG A 197 17.15 39.10 12.28
C ARG A 197 17.63 38.38 13.53
N SER A 198 16.73 37.74 14.26
CA SER A 198 17.12 36.82 15.33
C SER A 198 17.89 35.67 14.67
N ILE A 199 19.21 35.64 14.85
CA ILE A 199 20.00 34.45 14.59
C ILE A 199 19.72 33.54 15.79
N VAL A 200 18.80 32.58 15.60
CA VAL A 200 18.59 31.51 16.56
C VAL A 200 19.72 30.51 16.34
N PRO A 201 20.60 30.26 17.33
CA PRO A 201 21.56 29.17 17.24
C PRO A 201 20.78 27.87 17.07
N ASP A 202 21.15 27.05 16.09
CA ASP A 202 20.59 25.72 15.86
C ASP A 202 21.08 24.77 16.95
N ARG A 203 20.65 25.02 18.19
CA ARG A 203 20.78 24.06 19.29
C ARG A 203 19.54 23.20 19.21
N VAL A 204 19.72 21.98 18.73
CA VAL A 204 18.73 20.91 18.83
C VAL A 204 18.49 20.64 20.31
N GLY A 205 17.57 21.39 20.92
CA GLY A 205 17.05 21.08 22.23
C GLY A 205 16.33 19.74 22.16
N ALA A 206 16.48 18.91 23.20
CA ALA A 206 15.70 17.69 23.34
C ALA A 206 14.21 18.06 23.28
N LEU A 207 13.56 17.70 22.17
CA LEU A 207 12.13 17.91 21.99
C LEU A 207 11.39 17.07 23.04
N MET A 208 10.56 17.72 23.85
CA MET A 208 9.65 17.01 24.74
C MET A 208 8.77 16.06 23.94
N LYS A 209 8.56 14.85 24.48
CA LYS A 209 7.67 13.85 23.90
C LYS A 209 6.28 14.43 23.68
N THR A 210 5.78 14.33 22.46
CA THR A 210 4.41 14.67 22.11
C THR A 210 3.46 13.76 22.90
N PRO A 211 2.48 14.29 23.64
CA PRO A 211 1.51 13.44 24.32
C PRO A 211 0.67 12.68 23.30
N THR A 212 0.41 11.41 23.61
CA THR A 212 -0.36 10.47 22.78
C THR A 212 -1.81 10.95 22.65
N ILE A 213 -2.25 11.24 21.43
CA ILE A 213 -3.65 11.51 21.12
C ILE A 213 -4.23 10.20 20.56
N ALA A 214 -5.05 9.53 21.36
CA ALA A 214 -5.74 8.26 21.10
C ALA A 214 -4.90 6.96 21.11
N ALA A 215 -5.45 5.93 21.76
CA ALA A 215 -4.87 4.59 21.81
C ALA A 215 -4.85 3.97 20.40
N GLY A 216 -3.67 3.47 19.98
CA GLY A 216 -3.52 2.72 18.72
C GLY A 216 -2.77 3.43 17.59
N ILE A 217 -2.36 4.70 17.75
CA ILE A 217 -1.56 5.41 16.74
C ILE A 217 -0.36 6.09 17.42
N GLY A 218 0.63 5.29 17.80
CA GLY A 218 1.90 5.77 18.36
C GLY A 218 3.08 5.27 17.53
N ALA A 219 4.00 6.15 17.19
CA ALA A 219 5.28 5.79 16.60
C ALA A 219 6.05 4.89 17.59
N MET A 220 6.32 3.63 17.22
CA MET A 220 7.12 2.74 18.05
C MET A 220 8.57 3.20 18.06
N GLU A 221 9.05 3.51 19.27
CA GLU A 221 10.41 3.85 19.61
C GLU A 221 11.35 2.67 19.34
N ALA A 222 12.41 2.91 18.57
CA ALA A 222 13.56 2.02 18.51
C ALA A 222 14.35 2.16 19.82
N GLN A 223 14.47 1.08 20.59
CA GLN A 223 15.35 1.02 21.76
C GLN A 223 16.55 0.11 21.46
N GLY A 224 17.77 0.65 21.67
CA GLY A 224 19.00 -0.14 21.84
C GLY A 224 20.23 0.36 21.07
N PRO A 225 21.28 0.86 21.75
CA PRO A 225 22.46 1.45 21.11
C PRO A 225 23.56 0.40 20.91
N LYS A 226 23.70 -0.12 19.68
CA LYS A 226 24.92 -0.69 19.07
C LYS A 226 24.55 -1.40 17.75
N ALA A 227 24.19 -0.62 16.74
CA ALA A 227 24.21 -1.09 15.36
C ALA A 227 24.96 -0.04 14.53
N ALA A 228 26.25 -0.27 14.38
CA ALA A 228 27.11 0.51 13.51
C ALA A 228 26.58 0.47 12.07
N ALA A 229 26.62 1.64 11.44
CA ALA A 229 26.36 1.97 10.05
C ALA A 229 26.29 0.78 9.06
N LYS A 230 25.07 0.42 8.66
CA LYS A 230 24.80 -0.06 7.30
C LYS A 230 24.04 1.04 6.55
N PRO A 231 24.41 1.38 5.31
CA PRO A 231 23.64 2.34 4.54
C PRO A 231 22.24 1.76 4.29
N LEU A 232 21.22 2.45 4.81
CA LEU A 232 19.82 2.17 4.53
C LEU A 232 19.62 2.18 3.01
N ALA A 233 19.25 1.03 2.45
CA ALA A 233 18.77 0.96 1.08
C ALA A 233 17.57 1.91 0.94
N PRO A 234 17.46 2.67 -0.17
CA PRO A 234 16.37 3.65 -0.32
C PRO A 234 15.02 2.93 -0.32
N VAL A 235 14.20 3.28 0.65
CA VAL A 235 12.79 2.87 0.76
C VAL A 235 12.07 3.29 -0.52
N ARG A 236 11.54 2.30 -1.26
CA ARG A 236 10.69 2.53 -2.44
C ARG A 236 9.29 2.96 -1.96
N LEU A 237 9.06 4.27 -1.92
CA LEU A 237 7.72 4.84 -1.77
C LEU A 237 6.90 4.56 -3.04
N ALA A 238 6.02 3.57 -2.98
CA ALA A 238 4.99 3.37 -3.99
C ALA A 238 3.92 4.47 -3.87
N MET A 239 4.07 5.47 -4.75
CA MET A 239 3.05 6.20 -5.52
C MET A 239 1.76 6.71 -4.82
N LEU A 240 1.72 8.04 -4.66
CA LEU A 240 0.52 8.89 -4.77
C LEU A 240 0.03 8.96 -6.24
N PRO A 241 -1.26 9.29 -6.50
CA PRO A 241 -1.83 9.25 -7.84
C PRO A 241 -1.23 10.34 -8.73
N TYR A 242 -0.75 9.97 -9.92
CA TYR A 242 -0.40 10.92 -10.98
C TYR A 242 -1.27 10.65 -12.22
N PRO A 243 -2.01 11.64 -12.73
CA PRO A 243 -2.80 11.48 -13.94
C PRO A 243 -1.94 11.70 -15.19
N GLY A 244 -2.11 10.78 -16.15
CA GLY A 244 -1.99 10.96 -17.60
C GLY A 244 -0.69 11.52 -18.19
N VAL A 245 0.00 10.71 -19.01
CA VAL A 245 0.53 11.17 -20.30
C VAL A 245 0.59 9.99 -21.28
N ALA A 246 -0.07 10.12 -22.42
CA ALA A 246 0.16 9.30 -23.60
C ALA A 246 1.41 9.80 -24.34
N MET A 247 2.31 8.90 -24.73
CA MET A 247 3.50 9.24 -25.53
C MET A 247 3.37 8.62 -26.92
N GLY A 248 2.94 9.43 -27.88
CA GLY A 248 3.25 9.22 -29.29
C GLY A 248 4.57 9.94 -29.65
N PRO A 249 5.32 9.50 -30.67
CA PRO A 249 6.61 10.10 -31.02
C PRO A 249 6.41 11.39 -31.84
N ASP A 250 6.91 12.52 -31.34
CA ASP A 250 7.02 13.79 -32.08
C ASP A 250 8.31 13.77 -32.93
N PRO A 251 8.25 13.91 -34.27
CA PRO A 251 9.39 13.74 -35.17
C PRO A 251 10.31 14.98 -35.29
N ARG A 252 10.28 15.95 -34.37
CA ARG A 252 10.95 17.26 -34.55
C ARG A 252 12.26 17.52 -33.80
N ILE A 253 12.88 16.52 -33.16
CA ILE A 253 14.19 16.72 -32.51
C ILE A 253 15.30 16.07 -33.35
N GLY A 254 15.99 16.93 -34.10
CA GLY A 254 17.13 16.60 -34.96
C GLY A 254 18.33 16.06 -34.19
N ALA A 255 19.11 15.25 -34.90
CA ALA A 255 20.32 14.58 -34.48
C ALA A 255 21.40 15.56 -33.98
N SER A 256 21.86 15.38 -32.73
CA SER A 256 23.24 15.59 -32.25
C SER A 256 23.28 15.59 -30.73
N LEU A 257 23.01 14.43 -30.13
CA LEU A 257 23.46 14.13 -28.77
C LEU A 257 24.26 12.83 -28.83
N PRO A 258 25.45 12.75 -28.21
CA PRO A 258 26.15 11.49 -28.07
C PRO A 258 25.21 10.48 -27.39
N PRO A 259 25.17 9.21 -27.82
CA PRO A 259 24.21 8.25 -27.30
C PRO A 259 24.43 8.12 -25.79
N LEU A 260 23.51 8.67 -25.01
CA LEU A 260 23.36 8.28 -23.61
C LEU A 260 23.29 6.76 -23.60
N PRO A 261 24.04 6.06 -22.73
CA PRO A 261 23.96 4.62 -22.65
C PRO A 261 22.48 4.26 -22.49
N LYS A 262 21.94 3.60 -23.51
CA LYS A 262 20.59 3.07 -23.49
C LYS A 262 20.61 2.00 -22.42
N PHE A 263 20.33 2.35 -21.17
CA PHE A 263 19.75 1.42 -20.21
C PHE A 263 18.38 1.07 -20.77
N SER A 264 18.39 0.24 -21.82
CA SER A 264 17.21 -0.14 -22.55
C SER A 264 16.35 -0.92 -21.58
N CYS A 265 15.20 -0.35 -21.23
CA CYS A 265 14.16 -1.07 -20.53
C CYS A 265 13.56 -2.21 -21.36
N ALA A 266 14.10 -2.54 -22.55
CA ALA A 266 13.57 -3.58 -23.42
C ALA A 266 13.32 -4.92 -22.72
N PRO A 267 14.22 -5.46 -21.85
CA PRO A 267 13.93 -6.70 -21.13
C PRO A 267 12.71 -6.57 -20.21
N GLU A 268 12.52 -5.40 -19.61
CA GLU A 268 11.43 -5.13 -18.67
C GLU A 268 10.09 -4.89 -19.39
N THR A 269 10.13 -4.23 -20.55
CA THR A 269 8.99 -4.12 -21.44
C THR A 269 8.51 -5.51 -21.89
N GLN A 270 9.45 -6.41 -22.22
CA GLN A 270 9.12 -7.79 -22.58
C GLN A 270 8.54 -8.57 -21.39
N ARG A 271 9.08 -8.36 -20.17
CA ARG A 271 8.53 -8.97 -18.93
C ARG A 271 7.06 -8.57 -18.72
N ILE A 272 6.76 -7.27 -18.85
CA ILE A 272 5.39 -6.75 -18.71
C ILE A 272 4.48 -7.31 -19.79
N LEU A 273 4.95 -7.40 -21.05
CA LEU A 273 4.18 -7.97 -22.14
C LEU A 273 3.88 -9.46 -21.93
N ASN A 274 4.86 -10.25 -21.49
CA ASN A 274 4.68 -11.67 -21.21
C ASN A 274 3.68 -11.88 -20.07
N TYR A 275 3.77 -11.07 -19.00
CA TYR A 275 2.81 -11.11 -17.91
C TYR A 275 1.40 -10.74 -18.42
N ALA A 276 1.25 -9.63 -19.14
CA ALA A 276 -0.04 -9.22 -19.69
C ALA A 276 -0.66 -10.30 -20.60
N THR A 277 0.17 -10.96 -21.42
CA THR A 277 -0.26 -12.07 -22.29
C THR A 277 -0.77 -13.25 -21.46
N ASN A 278 -0.09 -13.62 -20.38
CA ASN A 278 -0.53 -14.70 -19.49
C ASN A 278 -1.86 -14.37 -18.80
N ILE A 279 -2.06 -13.12 -18.34
CA ILE A 279 -3.35 -12.70 -17.76
C ILE A 279 -4.47 -12.80 -18.81
N ALA A 280 -4.23 -12.32 -20.04
CA ALA A 280 -5.22 -12.30 -21.10
C ALA A 280 -5.57 -13.69 -21.67
N SER A 281 -4.73 -14.70 -21.43
CA SER A 281 -4.91 -16.05 -21.96
C SER A 281 -6.25 -16.66 -21.55
N GLY A 282 -7.10 -16.98 -22.54
CA GLY A 282 -8.45 -17.52 -22.34
C GLY A 282 -9.47 -16.52 -21.77
N VAL A 283 -9.11 -15.23 -21.71
CA VAL A 283 -9.92 -14.11 -21.21
C VAL A 283 -10.26 -13.13 -22.33
N ALA A 284 -9.26 -12.72 -23.12
CA ALA A 284 -9.41 -11.76 -24.21
C ALA A 284 -8.55 -12.11 -25.42
N ALA A 285 -8.76 -11.42 -26.55
CA ALA A 285 -8.03 -11.67 -27.80
C ALA A 285 -6.52 -11.37 -27.70
N GLY A 286 -6.10 -10.57 -26.72
CA GLY A 286 -4.70 -10.23 -26.49
C GLY A 286 -4.49 -9.32 -25.29
N PRO A 287 -3.23 -8.96 -24.97
CA PRO A 287 -2.88 -8.18 -23.78
C PRO A 287 -3.42 -6.74 -23.77
N ASP A 288 -3.83 -6.24 -24.93
CA ASP A 288 -4.37 -4.89 -25.14
C ASP A 288 -5.88 -4.82 -25.31
N ALA A 289 -6.53 -5.97 -25.51
CA ALA A 289 -7.98 -6.03 -25.57
C ALA A 289 -8.57 -5.77 -24.18
N ASP A 290 -9.82 -5.29 -24.16
CA ASP A 290 -10.59 -5.23 -22.92
C ASP A 290 -10.78 -6.65 -22.38
N LEU A 291 -10.47 -6.84 -21.11
CA LEU A 291 -10.65 -8.11 -20.42
C LEU A 291 -12.12 -8.41 -20.08
N ALA A 292 -13.00 -7.40 -20.15
CA ALA A 292 -14.42 -7.49 -19.80
C ALA A 292 -14.62 -8.11 -18.40
N LEU A 293 -13.84 -7.63 -17.41
CA LEU A 293 -13.81 -8.22 -16.06
C LEU A 293 -15.09 -7.97 -15.28
N PHE A 294 -15.79 -6.87 -15.58
CA PHE A 294 -17.03 -6.48 -14.93
C PHE A 294 -18.10 -6.18 -15.98
N ASP A 295 -19.36 -6.47 -15.67
CA ASP A 295 -20.49 -6.07 -16.49
C ASP A 295 -20.89 -4.61 -16.24
N ALA A 296 -21.93 -4.14 -16.93
CA ALA A 296 -22.45 -2.79 -16.79
C ALA A 296 -23.02 -2.51 -15.38
N ASP A 297 -23.43 -3.54 -14.63
CA ASP A 297 -23.90 -3.43 -13.24
C ASP A 297 -22.72 -3.41 -12.23
N GLY A 298 -21.49 -3.55 -12.71
CA GLY A 298 -20.29 -3.63 -11.87
C GLY A 298 -20.12 -4.98 -11.18
N LYS A 299 -20.80 -6.05 -11.63
CA LYS A 299 -20.61 -7.42 -11.15
C LYS A 299 -19.44 -8.08 -11.90
N PRO A 300 -18.60 -8.86 -11.22
CA PRO A 300 -17.53 -9.59 -11.88
C PRO A 300 -18.11 -10.63 -12.84
N THR A 301 -17.58 -10.67 -14.06
CA THR A 301 -17.93 -11.68 -15.06
C THR A 301 -17.08 -12.95 -14.85
N PRO A 302 -17.34 -14.07 -15.55
CA PRO A 302 -16.46 -15.24 -15.50
C PRO A 302 -14.99 -14.96 -15.89
N ASN A 303 -14.75 -13.88 -16.65
CA ASN A 303 -13.40 -13.44 -17.01
C ASN A 303 -12.61 -12.92 -15.80
N PHE A 304 -13.28 -12.36 -14.78
CA PHE A 304 -12.65 -11.92 -13.54
C PHE A 304 -11.92 -13.06 -12.83
N ALA A 305 -12.62 -14.17 -12.58
CA ALA A 305 -12.04 -15.33 -11.89
C ALA A 305 -10.88 -15.94 -12.71
N LYS A 306 -11.03 -16.03 -14.04
CA LYS A 306 -9.95 -16.51 -14.92
C LYS A 306 -8.72 -15.60 -14.88
N ALA A 307 -8.90 -14.29 -14.99
CA ALA A 307 -7.81 -13.32 -14.92
C ALA A 307 -7.11 -13.39 -13.55
N LEU A 308 -7.88 -13.46 -12.45
CA LEU A 308 -7.33 -13.58 -11.10
C LEU A 308 -6.53 -14.89 -10.93
N PHE A 309 -7.02 -16.01 -11.47
CA PHE A 309 -6.30 -17.28 -11.49
C PHE A 309 -4.98 -17.18 -12.29
N ASN A 310 -5.01 -16.59 -13.48
CA ASN A 310 -3.83 -16.39 -14.33
C ASN A 310 -2.78 -15.50 -13.65
N MET A 311 -3.21 -14.45 -12.93
CA MET A 311 -2.31 -13.58 -12.17
C MET A 311 -1.56 -14.36 -11.08
N ALA A 312 -2.26 -15.20 -10.30
CA ALA A 312 -1.60 -16.04 -9.31
C ALA A 312 -0.53 -16.94 -9.95
N ALA A 313 -0.86 -17.60 -11.07
CA ALA A 313 0.08 -18.49 -11.75
C ALA A 313 1.37 -17.77 -12.20
N VAL A 314 1.32 -16.48 -12.54
CA VAL A 314 2.53 -15.72 -12.86
C VAL A 314 3.36 -15.44 -11.60
N GLU A 315 2.72 -15.08 -10.50
CA GLU A 315 3.37 -14.62 -9.26
C GLU A 315 3.97 -15.77 -8.42
N ILE A 316 3.32 -16.92 -8.38
CA ILE A 316 3.79 -18.11 -7.65
C ILE A 316 4.42 -19.19 -8.55
N GLY A 317 4.61 -18.89 -9.83
CA GLY A 317 5.40 -19.67 -10.77
C GLY A 317 4.74 -21.02 -11.14
N PRO A 318 5.42 -22.17 -10.92
CA PRO A 318 4.86 -23.48 -11.29
C PRO A 318 3.65 -23.88 -10.43
N LEU A 319 3.41 -23.17 -9.33
CA LEU A 319 2.29 -23.38 -8.44
C LEU A 319 1.06 -22.62 -8.93
N ARG A 320 -0.12 -23.09 -8.52
CA ARG A 320 -1.39 -22.44 -8.83
C ARG A 320 -2.24 -22.37 -7.58
N ALA A 321 -3.01 -21.30 -7.46
CA ALA A 321 -4.09 -21.25 -6.48
C ALA A 321 -5.18 -22.25 -6.88
N THR A 322 -5.87 -22.85 -5.91
CA THR A 322 -7.05 -23.67 -6.19
C THR A 322 -8.16 -22.83 -6.80
N ARG A 323 -8.97 -23.45 -7.66
CA ARG A 323 -10.15 -22.80 -8.24
C ARG A 323 -11.13 -22.33 -7.15
N ALA A 324 -11.34 -23.14 -6.12
CA ALA A 324 -12.21 -22.83 -5.00
C ALA A 324 -11.79 -21.56 -4.24
N LEU A 325 -10.48 -21.32 -4.06
CA LEU A 325 -9.98 -20.11 -3.43
C LEU A 325 -10.35 -18.86 -4.25
N VAL A 326 -10.15 -18.93 -5.57
CA VAL A 326 -10.46 -17.84 -6.50
C VAL A 326 -11.97 -17.57 -6.52
N ASP A 327 -12.79 -18.61 -6.65
CA ASP A 327 -14.25 -18.46 -6.68
C ASP A 327 -14.79 -17.88 -5.36
N ALA A 328 -14.24 -18.28 -4.21
CA ALA A 328 -14.59 -17.72 -2.91
C ALA A 328 -14.22 -16.22 -2.79
N ALA A 329 -13.08 -15.82 -3.35
CA ALA A 329 -12.68 -14.41 -3.41
C ALA A 329 -13.61 -13.58 -4.32
N THR A 330 -13.99 -14.13 -5.49
CA THR A 330 -14.97 -13.51 -6.39
C THR A 330 -16.33 -13.35 -5.71
N ALA A 331 -16.84 -14.38 -5.05
CA ALA A 331 -18.10 -14.32 -4.31
C ALA A 331 -18.05 -13.29 -3.15
N THR A 332 -16.91 -13.16 -2.47
CA THR A 332 -16.72 -12.15 -1.43
C THR A 332 -16.74 -10.73 -2.00
N LEU A 333 -16.12 -10.53 -3.17
CA LEU A 333 -16.14 -9.27 -3.88
C LEU A 333 -17.57 -8.87 -4.30
N GLU A 334 -18.35 -9.82 -4.83
CA GLU A 334 -19.76 -9.61 -5.19
C GLU A 334 -20.62 -9.18 -3.99
N LYS A 335 -20.45 -9.87 -2.85
CA LYS A 335 -21.18 -9.53 -1.62
C LYS A 335 -20.89 -8.09 -1.16
N ARG A 336 -19.64 -7.65 -1.28
CA ARG A 336 -19.22 -6.28 -0.92
C ARG A 336 -19.67 -5.23 -1.93
N ALA A 337 -19.84 -5.60 -3.20
CA ALA A 337 -20.30 -4.68 -4.24
C ALA A 337 -21.81 -4.38 -4.14
N LYS A 338 -22.59 -5.23 -3.46
CA LYS A 338 -24.01 -4.96 -3.22
C LYS A 338 -24.17 -3.79 -2.25
N PRO A 339 -24.84 -2.68 -2.64
CA PRO A 339 -25.11 -1.58 -1.73
C PRO A 339 -25.99 -2.07 -0.57
N GLY A 340 -25.43 -2.09 0.65
CA GLY A 340 -26.12 -2.48 1.88
C GLY A 340 -25.37 -3.44 2.82
N ALA A 341 -24.23 -3.99 2.42
CA ALA A 341 -23.49 -4.99 3.21
C ALA A 341 -22.28 -4.41 4.00
N ALA A 342 -22.41 -3.21 4.52
CA ALA A 342 -21.51 -2.68 5.55
C ALA A 342 -22.30 -2.53 6.86
N GLN A 343 -22.19 -3.54 7.72
CA GLN A 343 -22.45 -3.46 9.16
C GLN A 343 -21.26 -4.12 9.85
#